data_AF-A0A3B0RWA5-F1
#
_entry.id   AF-A0A3B0RWA5-F1
#
_cell.length_a   1.000
_cell.length_b   1.000
_cell.length_c   1.000
_cell.angle_alpha   90.00
_cell.angle_beta   90.00
_cell.angle_gamma   90.00
#
_symmetry.space_group_name_H-M   'P 1'
#
loop_
_entity.id
_entity.type
_entity.pdbx_description
1 polymer ?
#
loop_
_entity_poly.entity_id
_entity_poly.type
_entity_poly.pdbx_seq_one_letter_code
_entity_poly.pdbx_strand_id
1 'polypeptide(L)'
;MTSAPVLCPVCGAKIPDAPSVQAYICPFCHFERRIAITDQQPPVEDIPKQVQNECVCEISNMTLPFQDDLNQYFRQKFQKLAPGETWYLSVPVKRPFQKTTPLPGQINFFTSKNIMFLLEQHGFKMTWRQNRFSSILRIIARKC
;
A
#
# COMPACT_ATOMS: atom_id res chain seq x y z
N MET A 1 25.26 2.29 -20.68
CA MET A 1 23.84 2.62 -20.82
C MET A 1 23.35 3.05 -19.44
N THR A 2 23.21 4.35 -19.19
CA THR A 2 22.70 4.87 -17.91
C THR A 2 21.19 4.71 -17.87
N SER A 3 20.68 3.88 -16.97
CA SER A 3 19.24 3.76 -16.71
C SER A 3 18.68 5.10 -16.24
N ALA A 4 17.52 5.49 -16.76
CA ALA A 4 16.86 6.73 -16.34
C ALA A 4 16.50 6.64 -14.83
N PRO A 5 16.73 7.71 -14.05
CA PRO A 5 16.46 7.69 -12.61
C PRO A 5 14.95 7.58 -12.35
N VAL A 6 14.56 6.70 -11.41
CA VAL A 6 13.18 6.51 -11.00
C VAL A 6 12.84 7.44 -9.85
N LEU A 7 11.66 8.06 -9.87
CA LEU A 7 11.15 8.85 -8.75
C LEU A 7 10.41 7.93 -7.78
N CYS A 8 10.73 8.03 -6.49
CA CYS A 8 9.99 7.33 -5.45
C CYS A 8 8.54 7.84 -5.39
N PRO A 9 7.52 6.98 -5.51
CA PRO A 9 6.12 7.41 -5.52
C PRO A 9 5.64 7.91 -4.15
N VAL A 10 6.39 7.64 -3.08
CA VAL A 10 6.06 8.07 -1.71
C VAL A 10 6.73 9.39 -1.34
N CYS A 11 8.03 9.54 -1.58
CA CYS A 11 8.76 10.73 -1.11
C CYS A 11 9.29 11.63 -2.24
N GLY A 12 9.13 11.25 -3.51
CA GLY A 12 9.63 12.01 -4.65
C GLY A 12 11.15 11.97 -4.87
N ALA A 13 11.90 11.23 -4.03
CA ALA A 13 13.34 11.13 -4.18
C ALA A 13 13.75 10.42 -5.49
N LYS A 14 14.80 10.93 -6.14
CA LYS A 14 15.43 10.30 -7.31
C LYS A 14 16.25 9.08 -6.88
N ILE A 15 16.00 7.93 -7.50
CA ILE A 15 16.72 6.68 -7.27
C ILE A 15 17.63 6.44 -8.49
N PRO A 16 18.95 6.60 -8.35
CA PRO A 16 19.88 6.64 -9.47
C PRO A 16 20.02 5.31 -10.22
N ASP A 17 19.89 4.18 -9.53
CA ASP A 17 20.21 2.85 -10.07
C ASP A 17 19.01 1.89 -10.17
N ALA A 18 17.78 2.40 -10.11
CA ALA A 18 16.59 1.58 -10.25
C ALA A 18 16.07 1.65 -11.70
N PRO A 19 16.07 0.56 -12.48
CA PRO A 19 15.29 0.52 -13.71
C PRO A 19 13.79 0.55 -13.38
N SER A 20 13.02 1.30 -14.18
CA SER A 20 11.63 1.70 -13.93
C SER A 20 10.61 0.59 -13.64
N VAL A 21 10.97 -0.67 -13.90
CA VAL A 21 10.08 -1.84 -13.80
C VAL A 21 10.59 -2.89 -12.79
N GLN A 22 11.72 -2.66 -12.11
CA GLN A 22 12.30 -3.64 -11.19
C GLN A 22 11.96 -3.37 -9.73
N ALA A 23 12.17 -4.41 -8.91
CA ALA A 23 12.07 -4.29 -7.46
C ALA A 23 13.15 -3.32 -6.93
N TYR A 24 12.76 -2.41 -6.04
CA TYR A 24 13.69 -1.48 -5.41
C TYR A 24 13.24 -1.10 -4.00
N ILE A 25 14.19 -0.62 -3.20
CA ILE A 25 13.94 -0.02 -1.89
C ILE A 25 14.39 1.44 -1.96
N CYS A 26 13.50 2.37 -1.61
CA CYS A 26 13.86 3.78 -1.53
C CYS A 26 14.74 4.02 -0.28
N PRO A 27 15.97 4.54 -0.41
CA PRO A 27 16.87 4.73 0.74
C PRO A 27 16.40 5.84 1.70
N PHE A 28 15.51 6.73 1.25
CA PHE A 28 15.02 7.85 2.04
C PHE A 28 13.81 7.50 2.91
N CYS A 29 12.83 6.81 2.32
CA CYS A 29 11.56 6.51 3.00
C CYS A 29 11.34 5.01 3.25
N HIS A 30 12.27 4.15 2.83
CA HIS A 30 12.21 2.68 2.98
C HIS A 30 10.97 2.04 2.34
N PHE A 31 10.31 2.77 1.44
CA PHE A 31 9.28 2.19 0.58
C PHE A 31 9.92 1.14 -0.31
N GLU A 32 9.32 -0.04 -0.36
CA GLU A 32 9.79 -1.12 -1.21
C GLU A 32 8.74 -1.46 -2.25
N ARG A 33 9.20 -1.51 -3.49
CA ARG A 33 8.43 -2.00 -4.63
C ARG A 33 8.98 -3.35 -5.03
N ARG A 34 8.11 -4.33 -5.27
CA ARG A 34 8.46 -5.63 -5.85
C ARG A 34 7.76 -5.82 -7.18
N ILE A 35 8.31 -6.71 -8.00
CA ILE A 35 7.64 -7.23 -9.19
C ILE A 35 6.51 -8.14 -8.68
N ALA A 36 5.31 -8.03 -9.28
CA ALA A 36 4.20 -8.91 -8.97
C ALA A 36 4.65 -10.36 -9.26
N ILE A 37 4.69 -11.20 -8.23
CA ILE A 37 4.82 -12.63 -8.44
C ILE A 37 3.48 -13.06 -9.03
N THR A 38 3.45 -13.27 -10.35
CA THR A 38 2.37 -14.02 -10.99
C THR A 38 2.73 -15.47 -10.70
N ASP A 39 2.16 -16.05 -9.64
CA ASP A 39 2.48 -17.43 -9.25
C ASP A 39 2.25 -18.35 -10.46
N GLN A 40 3.29 -19.11 -10.81
CA GLN A 40 3.07 -20.46 -11.32
C GLN A 40 2.24 -21.18 -10.24
N GLN A 41 1.07 -21.68 -10.63
CA GLN A 41 0.24 -22.56 -9.80
C GLN A 41 1.10 -23.65 -9.13
N PRO A 42 0.99 -23.87 -7.81
CA PRO A 42 1.20 -25.21 -7.30
C PRO A 42 0.05 -26.11 -7.79
N PRO A 43 0.31 -27.39 -8.11
CA PRO A 43 -0.72 -28.31 -8.55
C PRO A 43 -1.78 -28.47 -7.44
N VAL A 44 -3.02 -28.54 -7.89
CA VAL A 44 -4.23 -28.72 -7.07
C VAL A 44 -4.08 -29.95 -6.18
N GLU A 45 -4.08 -29.77 -4.87
CA GLU A 45 -4.40 -30.84 -3.93
C GLU A 45 -5.48 -30.36 -2.95
N ASP A 46 -6.34 -31.31 -2.61
CA ASP A 46 -7.75 -31.19 -2.28
C ASP A 46 -8.14 -30.26 -1.12
N ILE A 47 -9.30 -29.63 -1.34
CA ILE A 47 -10.10 -28.88 -0.39
C ILE A 47 -10.73 -29.85 0.63
N PRO A 48 -10.72 -29.52 1.94
CA PRO A 48 -11.88 -29.80 2.78
C PRO A 48 -12.70 -28.53 2.96
N LYS A 49 -13.97 -28.65 2.60
CA LYS A 49 -15.02 -27.64 2.70
C LYS A 49 -15.30 -27.26 4.16
N GLN A 50 -15.89 -26.06 4.29
CA GLN A 50 -16.63 -25.50 5.43
C GLN A 50 -15.72 -24.73 6.41
N VAL A 51 -16.01 -23.49 6.84
CA VAL A 51 -17.27 -23.03 7.45
C VAL A 51 -17.38 -21.48 7.38
N GLN A 52 -18.51 -21.01 6.83
CA GLN A 52 -19.32 -19.79 7.09
C GLN A 52 -18.68 -18.40 6.83
N ASN A 53 -19.06 -17.67 5.76
CA ASN A 53 -20.24 -16.79 5.63
C ASN A 53 -20.41 -15.79 6.77
N GLU A 54 -19.83 -14.59 6.62
CA GLU A 54 -20.43 -13.30 7.03
C GLU A 54 -19.66 -12.12 6.37
N CYS A 55 -20.39 -11.30 5.58
CA CYS A 55 -20.08 -9.95 5.11
C CYS A 55 -18.71 -9.66 4.42
N VAL A 56 -18.55 -10.06 3.16
CA VAL A 56 -17.33 -9.79 2.36
C VAL A 56 -17.42 -8.48 1.53
N CYS A 57 -18.57 -7.79 1.52
CA CYS A 57 -18.82 -6.72 0.55
C CYS A 57 -18.37 -5.30 0.97
N GLU A 58 -18.03 -5.03 2.24
CA GLU A 58 -17.64 -3.68 2.69
C GLU A 58 -16.13 -3.50 2.99
N ILE A 59 -15.40 -4.59 3.24
CA ILE A 59 -13.99 -4.52 3.66
C ILE A 59 -13.04 -4.22 2.48
N SER A 60 -13.45 -4.59 1.26
CA SER A 60 -12.69 -4.35 0.03
C SER A 60 -12.58 -2.85 -0.32
N ASN A 61 -13.57 -2.03 0.05
CA ASN A 61 -13.54 -0.58 -0.14
C ASN A 61 -12.61 0.16 0.85
N MET A 62 -12.22 -0.52 1.92
CA MET A 62 -11.44 0.04 3.02
C MET A 62 -9.94 -0.25 2.92
N THR A 63 -9.54 -1.16 2.04
CA THR A 63 -8.14 -1.58 1.89
C THR A 63 -7.46 -0.83 0.76
N LEU A 64 -6.23 -0.33 0.96
CA LEU A 64 -5.46 0.28 -0.13
C LEU A 64 -5.13 -0.81 -1.18
N PRO A 65 -5.64 -0.70 -2.42
CA PRO A 65 -5.28 -1.67 -3.45
C PRO A 65 -3.81 -1.54 -3.81
N PHE A 66 -3.23 -2.63 -4.31
CA PHE A 66 -1.89 -2.61 -4.88
C PHE A 66 -1.95 -1.83 -6.21
N GLN A 67 -1.19 -0.75 -6.32
CA GLN A 67 -1.28 0.21 -7.43
C GLN A 67 0.12 0.54 -7.97
N ASP A 68 0.19 0.69 -9.29
CA ASP A 68 1.41 1.12 -9.94
C ASP A 68 1.68 2.61 -9.70
N ASP A 69 0.65 3.45 -9.82
CA ASP A 69 0.71 4.89 -9.54
C ASP A 69 -0.08 5.25 -8.28
N LEU A 70 0.64 5.27 -7.15
CA LEU A 70 0.08 5.68 -5.87
C LEU A 70 -0.34 7.15 -5.88
N ASN A 71 0.40 8.03 -6.56
CA ASN A 71 0.09 9.46 -6.55
C ASN A 71 -1.21 9.74 -7.30
N GLN A 72 -1.40 9.08 -8.44
CA GLN A 72 -2.67 9.16 -9.17
C GLN A 72 -3.82 8.61 -8.33
N TYR A 73 -3.63 7.46 -7.67
CA TYR A 73 -4.67 6.87 -6.81
C TYR A 73 -5.10 7.81 -5.68
N PHE A 74 -4.16 8.35 -4.90
CA PHE A 74 -4.49 9.24 -3.78
C PHE A 74 -5.14 10.55 -4.25
N ARG A 75 -4.70 11.10 -5.39
CA ARG A 75 -5.32 12.27 -6.01
C ARG A 75 -6.76 12.00 -6.42
N GLN A 76 -7.02 10.87 -7.10
CA GLN A 76 -8.38 10.49 -7.50
C GLN A 76 -9.27 10.23 -6.29
N LYS A 77 -8.73 9.60 -5.23
CA LYS A 77 -9.47 9.38 -3.98
C LYS A 77 -9.83 10.72 -3.31
N PHE A 78 -8.89 11.66 -3.24
CA PHE A 78 -9.14 12.99 -2.69
C PHE A 78 -10.20 13.75 -3.48
N GLN A 79 -10.18 13.68 -4.81
CA GLN A 79 -11.17 14.34 -5.67
C GLN A 79 -12.59 13.79 -5.48
N LYS A 80 -12.73 12.48 -5.24
CA LYS A 80 -14.04 11.83 -5.05
C LYS A 80 -14.72 12.17 -3.73
N LEU A 81 -13.96 12.55 -2.70
CA LEU A 81 -14.49 12.84 -1.36
C LEU A 81 -15.04 14.27 -1.29
N ALA A 82 -16.12 14.47 -0.54
CA ALA A 82 -16.61 15.81 -0.20
C ALA A 82 -15.70 16.50 0.83
N PRO A 83 -15.66 17.85 0.86
CA PRO A 83 -14.94 18.58 1.90
C PRO A 83 -15.39 18.14 3.30
N GLY A 84 -14.44 17.76 4.16
CA GLY A 84 -14.71 17.28 5.50
C GLY A 84 -15.08 15.79 5.62
N GLU A 85 -15.28 15.08 4.51
CA GLU A 85 -15.56 13.64 4.52
C GLU A 85 -14.36 12.85 5.03
N THR A 86 -14.64 11.76 5.73
CA THR A 86 -13.63 10.86 6.28
C THR A 86 -13.49 9.61 5.41
N TRP A 87 -12.25 9.18 5.24
CA TRP A 87 -11.88 7.97 4.55
C TRP A 87 -11.19 7.03 5.54
N TYR A 88 -11.76 5.85 5.68
CA TYR A 88 -11.13 4.75 6.40
C TYR A 88 -10.16 4.00 5.49
N LEU A 89 -8.93 3.84 5.95
CA LEU A 89 -7.83 3.22 5.23
C LEU A 89 -7.20 2.09 6.06
N SER A 90 -7.17 0.89 5.48
CA SER A 90 -6.52 -0.30 6.01
C SER A 90 -5.38 -0.71 5.07
N VAL A 91 -4.15 -0.83 5.58
CA VAL A 91 -2.98 -1.20 4.75
C VAL A 91 -2.07 -2.16 5.51
N PRO A 92 -1.63 -3.27 4.88
CA PRO A 92 -0.56 -4.09 5.45
C PRO A 92 0.75 -3.29 5.48
N VAL A 93 1.40 -3.24 6.63
CA VAL A 93 2.66 -2.51 6.83
C VAL A 93 3.78 -3.45 7.28
N LYS A 94 4.99 -3.17 6.79
CA LYS A 94 6.21 -3.84 7.20
C LYS A 94 6.52 -3.53 8.65
N ARG A 95 6.86 -4.58 9.40
CA ARG A 95 7.41 -4.46 10.75
C ARG A 95 8.92 -4.64 10.74
N PRO A 96 9.64 -3.99 11.67
CA PRO A 96 11.00 -4.37 11.99
C PRO A 96 11.00 -5.86 12.40
N PHE A 97 11.93 -6.64 11.86
CA PHE A 97 12.19 -8.05 12.23
C PHE A 97 11.13 -9.10 11.88
N GLN A 98 10.00 -8.74 11.27
CA GLN A 98 8.99 -9.70 10.80
C GLN A 98 8.99 -9.79 9.27
N LYS A 99 9.38 -10.94 8.73
CA LYS A 99 9.24 -11.24 7.30
C LYS A 99 7.80 -11.70 7.05
N THR A 100 6.93 -10.80 6.61
CA THR A 100 5.59 -11.17 6.14
C THR A 100 5.68 -11.73 4.73
N THR A 101 5.08 -12.90 4.50
CA THR A 101 4.88 -13.45 3.16
C THR A 101 4.05 -12.44 2.35
N PRO A 102 4.49 -12.07 1.14
CA PRO A 102 3.74 -11.15 0.31
C PRO A 102 2.38 -11.74 -0.07
N LEU A 103 1.35 -10.90 -0.11
CA LEU A 103 0.04 -11.32 -0.64
C LEU A 103 0.13 -11.51 -2.17
N PRO A 104 -0.70 -12.38 -2.77
CA PRO A 104 -0.76 -12.54 -4.22
C PRO A 104 -0.99 -11.19 -4.92
N GLY A 105 -0.13 -10.85 -5.89
CA GLY A 105 -0.18 -9.57 -6.60
C GLY A 105 0.31 -8.35 -5.82
N GLN A 106 0.86 -8.50 -4.61
CA GLN A 106 1.37 -7.38 -3.82
C GLN A 106 2.67 -6.81 -4.40
N ILE A 107 2.56 -5.64 -5.01
CA ILE A 107 3.70 -4.90 -5.55
C ILE A 107 4.23 -3.80 -4.62
N ASN A 108 3.39 -3.30 -3.71
CA ASN A 108 3.75 -2.19 -2.82
C ASN A 108 3.91 -2.69 -1.38
N PHE A 109 5.02 -2.31 -0.74
CA PHE A 109 5.29 -2.63 0.64
C PHE A 109 5.60 -1.35 1.42
N PHE A 110 4.72 -1.04 2.36
CA PHE A 110 4.73 0.22 3.08
C PHE A 110 5.26 0.06 4.50
N THR A 111 5.99 1.05 4.97
CA THR A 111 6.10 1.36 6.40
C THR A 111 4.92 2.25 6.81
N SER A 112 4.61 2.33 8.10
CA SER A 112 3.56 3.25 8.57
C SER A 112 3.87 4.71 8.20
N LYS A 113 5.15 5.09 8.17
CA LYS A 113 5.58 6.44 7.77
C LYS A 113 5.22 6.73 6.32
N ASN A 114 5.36 5.74 5.42
CA ASN A 114 5.00 5.93 4.01
C ASN A 114 3.54 6.33 3.83
N ILE A 115 2.62 5.65 4.54
CA ILE A 115 1.18 5.94 4.46
C ILE A 115 0.86 7.32 5.03
N MET A 116 1.48 7.70 6.15
CA MET A 116 1.30 9.03 6.73
C MET A 116 1.75 10.14 5.78
N PHE A 117 2.93 9.99 5.15
CA PHE A 117 3.43 10.93 4.15
C PHE A 117 2.49 11.06 2.95
N LEU A 118 2.04 9.93 2.39
CA LEU A 118 1.11 9.93 1.25
C LEU A 118 -0.21 10.65 1.58
N LEU A 119 -0.76 10.45 2.78
CA LEU A 119 -1.96 11.17 3.19
C LEU A 119 -1.72 12.67 3.24
N GLU A 120 -0.65 13.10 3.91
CA GLU A 120 -0.32 14.52 4.09
C GLU A 120 -0.02 15.22 2.75
N GLN A 121 0.77 14.60 1.87
CA GLN A 121 1.11 15.14 0.56
C GLN A 121 -0.10 15.39 -0.34
N HIS A 122 -1.15 14.58 -0.18
CA HIS A 122 -2.38 14.68 -0.97
C HIS A 122 -3.50 15.45 -0.25
N GLY A 123 -3.17 16.19 0.82
CA GLY A 123 -4.10 17.10 1.50
C GLY A 123 -5.02 16.44 2.52
N PHE A 124 -4.79 15.18 2.87
CA PHE A 124 -5.56 14.52 3.92
C PHE A 124 -5.02 14.86 5.32
N LYS A 125 -5.93 15.12 6.25
CA LYS A 125 -5.60 15.26 7.68
C LYS A 125 -5.95 13.98 8.43
N MET A 126 -4.96 13.36 9.04
CA MET A 126 -5.18 12.18 9.88
C MET A 126 -6.00 12.55 11.12
N THR A 127 -7.10 11.83 11.34
CA THR A 127 -8.01 12.05 12.48
C THR A 127 -7.83 10.97 13.54
N TRP A 128 -7.61 9.73 13.11
CA TRP A 128 -7.41 8.60 14.02
C TRP A 128 -6.44 7.58 13.42
N ARG A 129 -5.73 6.87 14.29
CA ARG A 129 -4.80 5.79 13.92
C ARG A 129 -4.83 4.67 14.96
N GLN A 130 -4.84 3.43 14.49
CA GLN A 130 -4.69 2.24 15.34
C GLN A 130 -3.25 2.07 15.87
N ASN A 131 -3.12 1.35 16.98
CA ASN A 131 -1.86 0.99 17.66
C ASN A 131 -0.71 0.64 16.69
N ARG A 132 0.48 1.19 16.98
CA ARG A 132 1.70 1.12 16.16
C ARG A 132 2.26 -0.30 15.99
N PHE A 133 1.86 -1.24 16.84
CA PHE A 133 2.35 -2.61 16.83
C PHE A 133 1.49 -3.56 15.99
N SER A 134 0.48 -3.10 15.26
CA SER A 134 -0.31 -3.93 14.35
C SER A 134 0.42 -4.17 13.02
N SER A 135 0.18 -5.32 12.38
CA SER A 135 0.69 -5.64 11.03
C SER A 135 -0.17 -5.00 9.94
N ILE A 136 -1.38 -4.61 10.33
CA ILE A 136 -2.33 -3.87 9.52
C ILE A 136 -2.46 -2.49 10.14
N LEU A 137 -2.07 -1.46 9.38
CA LEU A 137 -2.28 -0.08 9.76
C LEU A 137 -3.71 0.33 9.38
N ARG A 138 -4.52 0.64 10.39
CA ARG A 138 -5.85 1.22 10.21
C ARG A 138 -5.81 2.70 10.57
N ILE A 139 -6.26 3.56 9.66
CA ILE A 139 -6.26 5.01 9.78
C ILE A 139 -7.62 5.55 9.34
N ILE A 140 -8.07 6.62 9.99
CA ILE A 140 -9.15 7.48 9.49
C ILE A 140 -8.52 8.81 9.11
N ALA A 141 -8.65 9.18 7.84
CA ALA A 141 -8.15 10.42 7.28
C ALA A 141 -9.30 11.28 6.78
N ARG A 142 -9.23 12.59 6.95
CA ARG A 142 -10.27 13.54 6.56
C ARG A 142 -9.78 14.38 5.39
N LYS A 143 -10.66 14.65 4.41
CA LYS A 143 -10.41 15.66 3.39
C LYS A 143 -10.50 17.06 4.00
N CYS A 144 -9.40 17.80 3.93
CA CYS A 144 -9.33 19.21 4.31
C CYS A 144 -9.65 20.12 3.14
#